data_AF-A0A9P8MS81-F1
#
_entry.id   AF-A0A9P8MS81-F1
#
_cell.length_a   1.000
_cell.length_b   1.000
_cell.length_c   1.000
_cell.angle_alpha   90.00
_cell.angle_beta   90.00
_cell.angle_gamma   90.00
#
_symmetry.space_group_name_H-M   'P 1'
#
loop_
_entity.id
_entity.type
_entity.pdbx_description
1 polymer ?
#
loop_
_entity_poly.entity_id
_entity_poly.type
_entity_poly.pdbx_seq_one_letter_code
_entity_poly.pdbx_strand_id
1 'polypeptide(L)'
;MARKWYPVHKVKYNIALPDPDMPPGRLHHAILVQTKKNGSGTLYHVIGDITSRGGMTYESKKTENPAGSRSFHSQELLGYTHSDAHPGQWNSVLSLLPTPPQQKVSNPKKHGRVEPFKEKIGEYQYVFYEPGEDRQPLWKCTEWVEWYAIPALWENGLIQDQIPSTEGQSSSSEWVWDEGVGLYRYWDETANVWVWQERE
;
A
#
# COMPACT_ATOMS: atom_id res chain seq x y z
N MET A 1 11.83 -22.32 5.67
CA MET A 1 10.54 -22.37 4.97
C MET A 1 10.15 -20.94 4.58
N ALA A 2 10.06 -20.65 3.27
CA ALA A 2 9.48 -19.37 2.82
C ALA A 2 8.00 -19.33 3.19
N ARG A 3 7.49 -18.16 3.60
CA ARG A 3 6.07 -17.99 3.92
C ARG A 3 5.28 -18.10 2.62
N LYS A 4 4.32 -19.02 2.53
CA LYS A 4 3.47 -19.22 1.35
C LYS A 4 2.59 -17.98 1.05
N TRP A 5 2.28 -17.22 2.10
CA TRP A 5 1.48 -16.00 2.05
C TRP A 5 2.17 -14.85 2.77
N TYR A 6 2.18 -13.67 2.16
CA TYR A 6 2.73 -12.45 2.73
C TYR A 6 1.60 -11.51 3.14
N PRO A 7 1.62 -10.95 4.36
CA PRO A 7 0.67 -9.91 4.73
C PRO A 7 0.97 -8.63 3.95
N VAL A 8 -0.12 -8.03 3.47
CA VAL A 8 -0.13 -6.81 2.69
C VAL A 8 -0.71 -5.70 3.55
N HIS A 9 -0.01 -4.58 3.62
CA HIS A 9 -0.44 -3.45 4.43
C HIS A 9 -0.48 -2.16 3.63
N LYS A 10 -1.43 -1.30 3.95
CA LYS A 10 -1.36 0.13 3.63
C LYS A 10 -0.50 0.80 4.69
N VAL A 11 0.49 1.56 4.25
CA VAL A 11 1.39 2.31 5.13
C VAL A 11 1.21 3.79 4.87
N LYS A 12 1.13 4.58 5.94
CA LYS A 12 0.95 6.03 5.90
C LYS A 12 2.15 6.71 6.54
N TYR A 13 2.65 7.75 5.88
CA TYR A 13 3.78 8.55 6.35
C TYR A 13 3.41 10.04 6.42
N ASN A 14 3.93 10.72 7.43
CA ASN A 14 3.90 12.17 7.55
C ASN A 14 4.70 12.80 6.40
N ILE A 15 4.12 13.84 5.80
CA ILE A 15 4.78 14.62 4.74
C ILE A 15 5.60 15.73 5.40
N ALA A 16 6.89 15.79 5.10
CA ALA A 16 7.80 16.78 5.69
C ALA A 16 7.46 18.22 5.27
N LEU A 17 7.07 18.42 4.02
CA LEU A 17 6.68 19.71 3.45
C LEU A 17 5.29 19.59 2.81
N PRO A 18 4.21 19.91 3.56
CA PRO A 18 2.86 19.84 3.02
C PRO A 18 2.67 20.86 1.89
N ASP A 19 1.87 20.46 0.90
CA ASP A 19 1.52 21.31 -0.24
C ASP A 19 0.45 22.32 0.21
N PRO A 20 0.68 23.65 0.08
CA PRO A 20 -0.28 24.65 0.54
C PRO A 20 -1.59 24.66 -0.27
N ASP A 21 -1.58 24.10 -1.48
CA ASP A 21 -2.79 23.95 -2.30
C ASP A 21 -3.56 22.65 -1.99
N MET A 22 -3.18 21.94 -0.92
CA MET A 22 -3.84 20.72 -0.45
C MET A 22 -4.47 20.87 0.93
N PRO A 23 -5.52 20.10 1.24
CA PRO A 23 -6.07 20.03 2.59
C PRO A 23 -5.00 19.68 3.64
N PRO A 24 -5.07 20.27 4.85
CA PRO A 24 -4.14 19.96 5.94
C PRO A 24 -4.28 18.49 6.39
N GLY A 25 -3.19 17.94 6.94
CA GLY A 25 -3.18 16.57 7.50
C GLY A 25 -3.01 15.45 6.48
N ARG A 26 -2.68 15.76 5.22
CA ARG A 26 -2.39 14.73 4.22
C ARG A 26 -1.15 13.89 4.57
N LEU A 27 -1.27 12.60 4.30
CA LEU A 27 -0.23 11.59 4.50
C LEU A 27 0.18 10.99 3.15
N HIS A 28 1.46 10.66 3.01
CA HIS A 28 1.93 9.86 1.89
C HIS A 28 1.52 8.40 2.12
N HIS A 29 0.78 7.81 1.18
CA HIS A 29 0.38 6.42 1.24
C HIS A 29 1.26 5.54 0.35
N ALA A 30 1.51 4.32 0.80
CA ALA A 30 2.19 3.27 0.07
C ALA A 30 1.60 1.90 0.45
N ILE A 31 1.90 0.87 -0.34
CA ILE A 31 1.52 -0.51 -0.06
C ILE A 31 2.78 -1.32 0.26
N LEU A 32 2.80 -2.00 1.40
CA LEU A 32 3.87 -2.89 1.83
C LEU A 32 3.43 -4.34 1.69
N VAL A 33 4.19 -5.14 0.94
CA VAL A 33 4.15 -6.59 1.04
C VAL A 33 5.27 -7.03 1.98
N GLN A 34 4.90 -7.46 3.18
CA GLN A 34 5.85 -7.81 4.24
C GLN A 34 6.37 -9.24 4.05
N THR A 35 7.54 -9.36 3.43
CA THR A 35 8.12 -10.66 3.07
C THR A 35 8.97 -11.28 4.18
N LYS A 36 9.37 -10.50 5.19
CA LYS A 36 10.20 -10.97 6.32
C LYS A 36 9.51 -10.80 7.68
N LYS A 37 9.88 -11.65 8.63
CA LYS A 37 9.35 -11.62 10.02
C LYS A 37 9.67 -10.32 10.76
N ASN A 38 10.76 -9.63 10.41
CA ASN A 38 11.19 -8.38 11.03
C ASN A 38 10.40 -7.14 10.57
N GLY A 39 9.35 -7.29 9.75
CA GLY A 39 8.57 -6.16 9.21
C GLY A 39 9.06 -5.64 7.86
N SER A 40 10.24 -6.07 7.39
CA SER A 40 10.75 -5.66 6.07
C SER A 40 10.05 -6.37 4.91
N GLY A 41 10.11 -5.77 3.73
CA GLY A 41 9.30 -6.19 2.60
C GLY A 41 9.60 -5.45 1.30
N THR A 42 8.63 -5.49 0.40
CA THR A 42 8.60 -4.66 -0.81
C THR A 42 7.57 -3.55 -0.62
N LEU A 43 7.98 -2.30 -0.83
CA LEU A 43 7.12 -1.14 -0.84
C LEU A 43 6.75 -0.81 -2.29
N TYR A 44 5.48 -0.53 -2.53
CA TYR A 44 4.91 -0.11 -3.80
C TYR A 44 4.28 1.26 -3.61
N HIS A 45 4.70 2.24 -4.41
CA HIS A 45 4.22 3.62 -4.31
C HIS A 45 4.46 4.37 -5.62
N VAL A 46 4.06 5.64 -5.64
CA VAL A 46 4.50 6.59 -6.66
C VAL A 46 5.44 7.62 -6.03
N ILE A 47 6.51 7.93 -6.74
CA ILE A 47 7.56 8.87 -6.35
C ILE A 47 7.56 10.10 -7.27
N GLY A 48 8.34 11.11 -6.92
CA GLY A 48 8.41 12.37 -7.66
C GLY A 48 7.38 13.38 -7.15
N ASP A 49 6.98 14.29 -8.02
CA ASP A 49 6.12 15.41 -7.67
C ASP A 49 5.20 15.81 -8.83
N ILE A 50 4.15 16.58 -8.52
CA ILE A 50 3.13 17.02 -9.48
C ILE A 50 3.49 18.35 -10.17
N THR A 51 4.71 18.87 -9.96
CA THR A 51 5.23 20.06 -10.62
C THR A 51 6.13 19.71 -11.81
N SER A 52 6.79 18.55 -11.73
CA SER A 52 7.61 17.93 -12.76
C SER A 52 6.78 17.57 -14.00
N ARG A 53 7.34 17.74 -15.21
CA ARG A 53 6.62 17.50 -16.49
C ARG A 53 6.11 16.07 -16.64
N GLY A 54 6.86 15.10 -16.13
CA GLY A 54 6.47 13.68 -16.10
C GLY A 54 5.55 13.30 -14.94
N GLY A 55 5.23 14.25 -14.06
CA GLY A 55 4.47 14.00 -12.84
C GLY A 55 5.18 13.03 -11.90
N MET A 56 4.36 12.26 -11.18
CA MET A 56 4.82 11.17 -10.33
C MET A 56 4.96 9.88 -11.15
N THR A 57 5.85 9.00 -10.71
CA THR A 57 6.14 7.72 -11.39
C THR A 57 6.05 6.56 -10.42
N TYR A 58 5.60 5.41 -10.90
CA TYR A 58 5.53 4.18 -10.11
C TYR A 58 6.94 3.68 -9.76
N GLU A 59 7.13 3.25 -8.52
CA GLU A 59 8.33 2.57 -8.06
C GLU A 59 7.95 1.39 -7.15
N SER A 60 8.68 0.28 -7.29
CA SER A 60 8.74 -0.75 -6.27
C SER A 60 10.16 -0.89 -5.73
N LYS A 61 10.29 -1.01 -4.41
CA LYS A 61 11.61 -1.15 -3.77
C LYS A 61 11.57 -2.04 -2.56
N LYS A 62 12.71 -2.65 -2.25
CA LYS A 62 12.90 -3.30 -0.94
C LYS A 62 12.95 -2.23 0.15
N THR A 63 12.30 -2.48 1.26
CA THR A 63 12.27 -1.58 2.42
C THR A 63 12.49 -2.34 3.70
N GLU A 64 13.09 -1.68 4.69
CA GLU A 64 13.05 -2.11 6.08
C GLU A 64 11.64 -1.95 6.67
N ASN A 65 11.46 -2.32 7.94
CA ASN A 65 10.19 -2.13 8.64
C ASN A 65 9.80 -0.65 8.66
N PRO A 66 8.67 -0.25 8.05
CA PRO A 66 8.25 1.14 8.01
C PRO A 66 8.12 1.80 9.38
N ALA A 67 7.74 1.04 10.42
CA ALA A 67 7.61 1.55 11.77
C ALA A 67 8.92 2.09 12.36
N GLY A 68 10.08 1.73 11.78
CA GLY A 68 11.38 2.30 12.15
C GLY A 68 11.67 3.68 11.53
N SER A 69 10.85 4.13 10.57
CA SER A 69 11.02 5.44 9.93
C SER A 69 10.51 6.57 10.81
N ARG A 70 11.24 7.68 10.88
CA ARG A 70 10.80 8.91 11.56
C ARG A 70 9.51 9.51 10.97
N SER A 71 9.27 9.28 9.69
CA SER A 71 8.06 9.77 9.01
C SER A 71 6.88 8.81 9.15
N PHE A 72 7.03 7.66 9.79
CA PHE A 72 5.94 6.70 9.95
C PHE A 72 4.78 7.33 10.72
N HIS A 73 3.56 7.14 10.20
CA HIS A 73 2.34 7.56 10.87
C HIS A 73 1.54 6.33 11.32
N SER A 74 1.20 5.43 10.39
CA SER A 74 0.44 4.23 10.71
C SER A 74 0.57 3.14 9.65
N GLN A 75 0.16 1.93 10.01
CA GLN A 75 0.07 0.78 9.12
C GLN A 75 -1.26 0.06 9.37
N GLU A 76 -1.89 -0.41 8.29
CA GLU A 76 -3.20 -1.05 8.29
C GLU A 76 -3.11 -2.32 7.44
N LEU A 77 -3.55 -3.47 7.96
CA LEU A 77 -3.59 -4.72 7.20
C LEU A 77 -4.69 -4.64 6.14
N LEU A 78 -4.32 -4.84 4.87
CA LEU A 78 -5.25 -4.94 3.76
C LEU A 78 -5.65 -6.38 3.48
N GLY A 79 -4.77 -7.35 3.72
CA GLY A 79 -5.01 -8.76 3.44
C GLY A 79 -3.70 -9.51 3.21
N TYR A 80 -3.74 -10.53 2.36
CA TYR A 80 -2.60 -11.41 2.10
C TYR A 80 -2.41 -11.63 0.60
N THR A 81 -1.16 -11.87 0.20
CA THR A 81 -0.80 -12.24 -1.18
C THR A 81 0.01 -13.53 -1.22
N HIS A 82 -0.23 -14.36 -2.22
CA HIS A 82 0.54 -15.60 -2.39
C HIS A 82 1.96 -15.27 -2.83
N SER A 83 2.93 -16.03 -2.31
CA SER A 83 4.35 -15.83 -2.63
C SER A 83 4.66 -15.98 -4.13
N ASP A 84 3.93 -16.82 -4.86
CA ASP A 84 4.11 -16.99 -6.32
C ASP A 84 3.67 -15.76 -7.14
N ALA A 85 2.75 -14.95 -6.62
CA ALA A 85 2.28 -13.75 -7.31
C ALA A 85 3.23 -12.56 -7.09
N HIS A 86 3.97 -12.56 -5.97
CA HIS A 86 4.84 -11.46 -5.57
C HIS A 86 6.33 -11.78 -5.80
N PRO A 87 7.13 -10.89 -6.42
CA PRO A 87 6.78 -9.53 -6.82
C PRO A 87 6.33 -9.40 -8.29
N GLY A 88 6.34 -10.49 -9.07
CA GLY A 88 6.17 -10.46 -10.52
C GLY A 88 4.83 -9.85 -10.96
N GLN A 89 3.72 -10.51 -10.61
CA GLN A 89 2.38 -10.07 -11.03
C GLN A 89 2.01 -8.71 -10.42
N TRP A 90 2.48 -8.44 -9.19
CA TRP A 90 2.34 -7.14 -8.53
C TRP A 90 2.94 -6.01 -9.37
N ASN A 91 4.19 -6.16 -9.82
CA ASN A 91 4.82 -5.16 -10.69
C ASN A 91 4.09 -5.04 -12.03
N SER A 92 3.69 -6.17 -12.64
CA SER A 92 2.96 -6.17 -13.91
C SER A 92 1.65 -5.39 -13.84
N VAL A 93 0.86 -5.55 -12.79
CA VAL A 93 -0.41 -4.83 -12.61
C VAL A 93 -0.14 -3.36 -12.25
N LEU A 94 0.66 -3.10 -11.22
CA LEU A 94 0.79 -1.75 -10.68
C LEU A 94 1.55 -0.79 -11.61
N SER A 95 2.48 -1.29 -12.43
CA SER A 95 3.22 -0.45 -13.40
C SER A 95 2.38 0.00 -14.59
N LEU A 96 1.23 -0.64 -14.85
CA LEU A 96 0.31 -0.26 -15.91
C LEU A 96 -0.75 0.76 -15.45
N LEU A 97 -0.86 1.01 -14.15
CA LEU A 97 -1.81 1.98 -13.62
C LEU A 97 -1.39 3.40 -13.99
N PRO A 98 -2.35 4.31 -14.28
CA PRO A 98 -2.02 5.69 -14.51
C PRO A 98 -1.44 6.30 -13.25
N THR A 99 -0.37 7.08 -13.38
CA THR A 99 0.27 7.78 -12.26
C THR A 99 -0.16 9.25 -12.23
N PRO A 100 -0.11 9.92 -11.05
CA PRO A 100 -0.45 11.32 -10.95
C PRO A 100 0.37 12.17 -11.92
N PRO A 101 -0.26 12.88 -12.89
CA PRO A 101 0.46 13.66 -13.87
C PRO A 101 0.96 14.97 -13.27
N GLN A 102 1.66 15.76 -14.08
CA GLN A 102 1.89 17.17 -13.80
C GLN A 102 0.54 17.88 -13.61
N GLN A 103 0.38 18.62 -12.53
CA GLN A 103 -0.84 19.36 -12.18
C GLN A 103 -0.55 20.79 -11.72
N LYS A 104 0.72 21.09 -11.42
CA LYS A 104 1.18 22.41 -11.02
C LYS A 104 2.35 22.83 -11.90
N VAL A 105 2.49 24.12 -12.13
CA VAL A 105 3.64 24.68 -12.85
C VAL A 105 3.84 26.14 -12.43
N SER A 106 5.03 26.68 -12.68
CA SER A 106 5.31 28.10 -12.49
C SER A 106 4.44 28.93 -13.43
N ASN A 107 3.69 29.89 -12.89
CA ASN A 107 2.92 30.85 -13.69
C ASN A 107 3.71 32.15 -13.91
N PRO A 108 4.18 32.43 -15.14
CA PRO A 108 4.92 33.65 -15.43
C PRO A 108 4.11 34.93 -15.18
N LYS A 109 2.78 34.87 -15.32
CA LYS A 109 1.88 36.01 -15.07
C LYS A 109 1.77 36.37 -13.59
N LYS A 110 2.10 35.45 -12.69
CA LYS A 110 2.09 35.66 -11.22
C LYS A 110 3.50 35.55 -10.63
N HIS A 111 4.46 36.22 -11.27
CA HIS A 111 5.86 36.29 -10.82
C HIS A 111 6.53 34.92 -10.61
N GLY A 112 6.13 33.92 -11.40
CA GLY A 112 6.71 32.58 -11.32
C GLY A 112 6.22 31.72 -10.16
N ARG A 113 5.16 32.13 -9.44
CA ARG A 113 4.53 31.31 -8.40
C ARG A 113 4.10 29.95 -8.98
N VAL A 114 4.42 28.88 -8.27
CA VAL A 114 3.96 27.52 -8.61
C VAL A 114 2.52 27.38 -8.16
N GLU A 115 1.61 27.13 -9.10
CA GLU A 115 0.18 26.96 -8.81
C GLU A 115 -0.45 25.90 -9.72
N PRO A 116 -1.62 25.36 -9.33
CA PRO A 116 -2.36 24.41 -10.16
C PRO A 116 -2.78 25.02 -11.50
N PHE A 117 -2.79 24.20 -12.54
CA PHE A 117 -3.36 24.54 -13.84
C PHE A 117 -4.57 23.64 -14.14
N LYS A 118 -5.50 24.13 -14.95
CA LYS A 118 -6.68 23.40 -15.41
C LYS A 118 -6.35 22.42 -16.52
N GLU A 119 -5.63 22.93 -17.51
CA GLU A 119 -5.39 22.24 -18.76
C GLU A 119 -4.00 22.56 -19.27
N LYS A 120 -3.36 21.54 -19.82
CA LYS A 120 -2.12 21.67 -20.57
C LYS A 120 -2.46 21.60 -22.06
N ILE A 121 -2.42 22.75 -22.72
CA ILE A 121 -2.80 22.90 -24.14
C ILE A 121 -1.62 22.68 -25.10
N GLY A 122 -0.41 22.50 -24.57
CA GLY A 122 0.78 22.18 -25.36
C GLY A 122 1.97 21.80 -24.49
N GLU A 123 3.13 21.65 -25.11
CA GLU A 123 4.39 21.31 -24.42
C GLU A 123 4.71 22.27 -23.25
N TYR A 124 4.51 23.58 -23.47
CA TYR A 124 4.90 24.65 -22.54
C TYR A 124 3.78 25.67 -22.29
N GLN A 125 2.54 25.32 -22.63
CA GLN A 125 1.39 26.22 -22.51
C GLN A 125 0.34 25.62 -21.57
N TYR A 126 -0.10 26.43 -20.62
CA TYR A 126 -0.98 26.01 -19.53
C TYR A 126 -2.09 27.04 -19.34
N VAL A 127 -3.30 26.55 -19.09
CA VAL A 127 -4.45 27.36 -18.70
C VAL A 127 -4.58 27.28 -17.19
N PHE A 128 -4.42 28.40 -16.50
CA PHE A 128 -4.49 28.46 -15.03
C PHE A 128 -5.92 28.76 -14.54
N TYR A 129 -6.13 28.52 -13.25
CA TYR A 129 -7.34 28.95 -12.56
C TYR A 129 -7.37 30.46 -12.32
N GLU A 130 -8.53 31.05 -12.54
CA GLU A 130 -8.80 32.45 -12.24
C GLU A 130 -9.11 32.63 -10.74
N PRO A 131 -8.97 33.85 -10.19
CA PRO A 131 -9.36 34.12 -8.81
C PRO A 131 -10.83 33.78 -8.53
N GLY A 132 -11.09 33.00 -7.49
CA GLY A 132 -12.44 32.60 -7.08
C GLY A 132 -13.03 31.41 -7.85
N GLU A 133 -12.30 30.85 -8.81
CA GLU A 133 -12.74 29.67 -9.54
C GLU A 133 -12.48 28.37 -8.76
N ASP A 134 -13.43 27.44 -8.85
CA ASP A 134 -13.29 26.13 -8.24
C ASP A 134 -12.16 25.33 -8.88
N ARG A 135 -11.26 24.83 -8.03
CA ARG A 135 -10.09 24.05 -8.44
C ARG A 135 -10.40 22.57 -8.37
N GLN A 136 -9.92 21.82 -9.35
CA GLN A 136 -9.90 20.36 -9.23
C GLN A 136 -8.97 19.95 -8.08
N PRO A 137 -9.38 19.02 -7.20
CA PRO A 137 -8.50 18.50 -6.17
C PRO A 137 -7.25 17.87 -6.79
N LEU A 138 -6.09 18.14 -6.21
CA LEU A 138 -4.86 17.55 -6.71
C LEU A 138 -4.84 16.05 -6.40
N TRP A 139 -4.47 15.27 -7.40
CA TRP A 139 -4.21 13.85 -7.32
C TRP A 139 -2.74 13.63 -6.94
N LYS A 140 -2.46 12.96 -5.82
CA LYS A 140 -1.08 12.54 -5.47
C LYS A 140 -1.03 11.05 -5.09
N CYS A 141 0.09 10.63 -4.51
CA CYS A 141 0.29 9.27 -3.98
C CYS A 141 -0.88 8.71 -3.16
N THR A 142 -1.53 9.53 -2.32
CA THR A 142 -2.69 9.13 -1.50
C THR A 142 -3.81 8.57 -2.37
N GLU A 143 -4.30 9.36 -3.31
CA GLU A 143 -5.35 8.98 -4.25
C GLU A 143 -4.90 7.85 -5.18
N TRP A 144 -3.64 7.82 -5.62
CA TRP A 144 -3.14 6.70 -6.42
C TRP A 144 -3.26 5.37 -5.67
N VAL A 145 -2.89 5.34 -4.38
CA VAL A 145 -3.02 4.12 -3.56
C VAL A 145 -4.49 3.76 -3.33
N GLU A 146 -5.30 4.71 -2.89
CA GLU A 146 -6.68 4.44 -2.48
C GLU A 146 -7.63 4.17 -3.66
N TRP A 147 -7.47 4.87 -4.79
CA TRP A 147 -8.41 4.82 -5.91
C TRP A 147 -7.98 3.91 -7.05
N TYR A 148 -6.68 3.62 -7.18
CA TYR A 148 -6.16 2.82 -8.29
C TYR A 148 -5.47 1.55 -7.81
N ALA A 149 -4.43 1.68 -6.97
CA ALA A 149 -3.59 0.53 -6.62
C ALA A 149 -4.31 -0.52 -5.79
N ILE A 150 -4.97 -0.13 -4.69
CA ILE A 150 -5.71 -1.08 -3.85
C ILE A 150 -6.84 -1.77 -4.64
N PRO A 151 -7.73 -1.04 -5.34
CA PRO A 151 -8.76 -1.67 -6.17
C PRO A 151 -8.20 -2.64 -7.21
N ALA A 152 -7.16 -2.24 -7.97
CA ALA A 152 -6.60 -3.10 -9.01
C ALA A 152 -5.99 -4.39 -8.43
N LEU A 153 -5.37 -4.33 -7.25
CA LEU A 153 -4.83 -5.52 -6.59
C LEU A 153 -5.94 -6.48 -6.13
N TRP A 154 -7.08 -5.96 -5.68
CA TRP A 154 -8.25 -6.77 -5.35
C TRP A 154 -8.89 -7.40 -6.58
N GLU A 155 -9.13 -6.60 -7.62
CA GLU A 155 -9.74 -7.06 -8.88
C GLU A 155 -8.94 -8.15 -9.58
N ASN A 156 -7.60 -8.12 -9.44
CA ASN A 156 -6.70 -9.15 -9.98
C ASN A 156 -6.46 -10.32 -9.00
N GLY A 157 -7.13 -10.37 -7.85
CA GLY A 157 -6.97 -11.43 -6.85
C GLY A 157 -5.58 -11.48 -6.19
N LEU A 158 -4.82 -10.39 -6.29
CA LEU A 158 -3.47 -10.26 -5.74
C LEU A 158 -3.47 -9.97 -4.24
N ILE A 159 -4.57 -9.41 -3.71
CA ILE A 159 -4.87 -9.34 -2.28
C ILE A 159 -6.10 -10.21 -2.00
N GLN A 160 -6.06 -10.95 -0.90
CA GLN A 160 -7.15 -11.79 -0.41
C GLN A 160 -7.38 -11.51 1.09
N ASP A 161 -8.65 -11.47 1.52
CA ASP A 161 -9.03 -11.16 2.91
C ASP A 161 -8.50 -12.19 3.90
N GLN A 162 -8.46 -13.45 3.48
CA GLN A 162 -7.99 -14.57 4.28
C GLN A 162 -6.93 -15.34 3.51
N ILE A 163 -6.02 -15.98 4.25
CA ILE A 163 -5.19 -17.03 3.69
C ILE A 163 -6.15 -18.20 3.42
N PRO A 164 -6.30 -18.67 2.17
CA PRO A 164 -7.11 -19.85 1.88
C PRO A 164 -6.69 -20.97 2.81
N SER A 165 -7.63 -21.41 3.66
CA SER A 165 -7.50 -22.63 4.45
C SER A 165 -7.15 -23.71 3.44
N THR A 166 -5.93 -24.26 3.54
CA THR A 166 -5.46 -25.27 2.60
C THR A 166 -6.53 -26.35 2.50
N GLU A 167 -7.23 -26.46 1.36
CA GLU A 167 -8.12 -27.58 1.09
C GLU A 167 -7.29 -28.86 1.29
N GLY A 168 -7.58 -29.58 2.38
CA GLY A 168 -6.82 -30.76 2.80
C GLY A 168 -6.32 -30.80 4.25
N GLN A 169 -6.50 -29.76 5.07
CA GLN A 169 -6.48 -29.94 6.53
C GLN A 169 -7.91 -30.02 7.02
N SER A 170 -8.38 -31.26 7.15
CA SER A 170 -9.61 -31.56 7.87
C SER A 170 -9.61 -30.75 9.16
N SER A 171 -10.62 -29.89 9.32
CA SER A 171 -11.04 -29.41 10.63
C SER A 171 -11.18 -30.64 11.51
N SER A 172 -10.19 -30.85 12.38
CA SER A 172 -10.26 -31.88 13.38
C SER A 172 -10.11 -31.16 14.70
N SER A 173 -11.25 -30.91 15.34
CA SER A 173 -11.38 -30.72 16.78
C SER A 173 -11.06 -32.03 17.54
N GLU A 174 -10.13 -32.82 17.01
CA GLU A 174 -9.70 -34.11 17.53
C GLU A 174 -8.41 -33.89 18.31
N TRP A 175 -8.45 -34.36 19.55
CA TRP A 175 -7.31 -34.30 20.46
C TRP A 175 -6.23 -35.25 19.98
N VAL A 176 -5.03 -34.75 19.77
CA VAL A 176 -3.86 -35.53 19.35
C VAL A 176 -2.89 -35.65 20.52
N TRP A 177 -2.44 -36.87 20.81
CA TRP A 177 -1.40 -37.12 21.82
C TRP A 177 -0.03 -36.62 21.35
N ASP A 178 0.69 -35.89 22.19
CA ASP A 178 2.06 -35.44 21.95
C ASP A 178 3.03 -36.16 22.89
N GLU A 179 3.85 -37.07 22.34
CA GLU A 179 4.83 -37.85 23.11
C GLU A 179 5.95 -37.00 23.72
N GLY A 180 6.25 -35.81 23.18
CA GLY A 180 7.29 -34.94 23.70
C GLY A 180 6.89 -34.19 24.96
N VAL A 181 5.58 -34.00 25.15
CA VAL A 181 5.01 -33.27 26.30
C VAL A 181 4.23 -34.21 27.24
N GLY A 182 3.82 -35.39 26.77
CA GLY A 182 3.02 -36.33 27.54
C GLY A 182 1.60 -35.84 27.78
N LEU A 183 1.04 -35.06 26.84
CA LEU A 183 -0.29 -34.46 26.93
C LEU A 183 -1.04 -34.55 25.60
N TYR A 184 -2.37 -34.55 25.65
CA TYR A 184 -3.19 -34.34 24.47
C TYR A 184 -3.23 -32.84 24.13
N ARG A 185 -3.28 -32.53 22.83
CA ARG A 185 -3.48 -31.17 22.33
C ARG A 185 -4.51 -31.10 21.22
N TYR A 186 -5.20 -29.97 21.13
CA TYR A 186 -5.93 -29.58 19.92
C TYR A 186 -5.66 -28.10 19.62
N TRP A 187 -5.89 -27.71 18.37
CA TRP A 187 -5.73 -26.32 17.94
C TRP A 187 -7.05 -25.56 18.11
N ASP A 188 -7.05 -24.53 18.94
CA ASP A 188 -8.21 -23.63 19.07
C ASP A 188 -8.09 -22.50 18.04
N GLU A 189 -8.96 -22.52 17.03
CA GLU A 189 -8.98 -21.51 15.96
C GLU A 189 -9.46 -20.14 16.44
N THR A 190 -10.31 -20.08 17.47
CA THR A 190 -10.88 -18.83 17.98
C THR A 190 -9.84 -18.07 18.80
N ALA A 191 -9.09 -18.79 19.62
CA ALA A 191 -8.03 -18.23 20.45
C ALA A 191 -6.65 -18.24 19.77
N ASN A 192 -6.52 -18.93 18.62
CA ASN A 192 -5.27 -19.08 17.85
C ASN A 192 -4.10 -19.65 18.69
N VAL A 193 -4.41 -20.65 19.51
CA VAL A 193 -3.48 -21.29 20.47
C VAL A 193 -3.65 -22.81 20.49
N TRP A 194 -2.59 -23.54 20.88
CA TRP A 194 -2.70 -24.94 21.26
C TRP A 194 -3.23 -25.05 22.68
N VAL A 195 -4.33 -25.80 22.85
CA VAL A 195 -4.88 -26.15 24.16
C VAL A 195 -4.38 -27.54 24.53
N TRP A 196 -3.85 -27.68 25.75
CA TRP A 196 -3.23 -28.90 26.25
C TRP A 196 -4.05 -29.46 27.42
N GLN A 197 -4.24 -30.78 27.49
CA GLN A 197 -5.00 -31.41 28.56
C GLN A 197 -4.52 -32.83 28.87
N GLU A 198 -4.59 -33.19 30.15
CA GLU A 198 -4.51 -34.58 30.63
C GLU A 198 -5.89 -35.24 30.46
N ARG A 199 -5.97 -36.42 29.85
CA ARG A 199 -7.19 -37.24 29.90
C ARG A 199 -7.02 -38.32 30.95
N GLU A 200 -8.02 -38.44 31.82
CA GLU A 200 -8.17 -39.55 32.77
C GLU A 200 -8.27 -40.91 32.05
#